data_AF-A0A150RYD5-F1
#
_entry.id   AF-A0A150RYD5-F1
#
_cell.length_a   1.000
_cell.length_b   1.000
_cell.length_c   1.000
_cell.angle_alpha   90.00
_cell.angle_beta   90.00
_cell.angle_gamma   90.00
#
_symmetry.space_group_name_H-M   'P 1'
#
loop_
_entity.id
_entity.type
_entity.pdbx_description
1 polymer ?
#
loop_
_entity_poly.entity_id
_entity_poly.type
_entity_poly.pdbx_seq_one_letter_code
_entity_poly.pdbx_strand_id
1 'polypeptide(L)'
;MSRGRRLALAALVALACGGCGEVDEIVVAISTDLAVPKDFDVLQVQVDGKFNYAYRRLGASDAEARFPATIGFFSSDAGGEAITIKVAARTNGEVQGDTGPVRIVREVVTRIPKDRVALLTVPLDFLCDGSGRGAGIDVESTCGDGMTCVAGACVPSEIDSSTLPDYSSRDVYGGGDGECFDVTVCFAEATPAEVDTAGCTIAGDGAGPRNVALETAGRDGICDGDEDDEDRRCLVALNADSDNGFQVEADGRIQLPPKVCEQISQKKIAAVLTAPATDCVQKTAGLPTCGPWLASGSKEP
;
A
#
# COMPACT_ATOMS: atom_id res chain seq x y z
N MET A 1 6.51 12.69 -84.83
CA MET A 1 7.83 12.58 -84.13
C MET A 1 7.53 12.69 -82.64
N SER A 2 7.20 11.59 -81.95
CA SER A 2 8.09 10.60 -81.30
C SER A 2 8.75 11.09 -80.00
N ARG A 3 8.44 10.37 -78.92
CA ARG A 3 9.09 10.26 -77.58
C ARG A 3 8.76 11.35 -76.54
N GLY A 4 8.50 11.03 -75.28
CA GLY A 4 8.58 9.73 -74.61
C GLY A 4 8.04 9.75 -73.17
N ARG A 5 7.67 8.56 -72.70
CA ARG A 5 7.36 8.20 -71.32
C ARG A 5 8.43 8.69 -70.35
N ARG A 6 8.02 9.27 -69.22
CA ARG A 6 8.75 9.17 -67.95
C ARG A 6 7.78 8.74 -66.86
N LEU A 7 7.99 7.52 -66.36
CA LEU A 7 7.46 7.07 -65.08
C LEU A 7 8.02 7.99 -63.99
N ALA A 8 7.14 8.54 -63.14
CA ALA A 8 7.54 9.12 -61.87
C ALA A 8 7.29 8.07 -60.78
N LEU A 9 8.38 7.68 -60.13
CA LEU A 9 8.48 6.71 -59.07
C LEU A 9 7.75 7.22 -57.82
N ALA A 10 6.90 6.38 -57.23
CA ALA A 10 6.32 6.61 -55.91
C ALA A 10 7.43 6.54 -54.85
N ALA A 11 7.64 7.61 -54.09
CA ALA A 11 8.43 7.59 -52.87
C ALA A 11 7.45 7.51 -51.68
N LEU A 12 7.19 6.29 -51.19
CA LEU A 12 6.67 6.09 -49.84
C LEU A 12 7.78 6.49 -48.87
N VAL A 13 7.67 7.67 -48.27
CA VAL A 13 8.40 7.99 -47.05
C VAL A 13 7.63 7.32 -45.92
N ALA A 14 8.06 6.11 -45.56
CA ALA A 14 7.70 5.53 -44.28
C ALA A 14 8.39 6.38 -43.20
N LEU A 15 7.63 7.26 -42.53
CA LEU A 15 8.03 7.75 -41.23
C LEU A 15 8.05 6.53 -40.30
N ALA A 16 9.23 5.96 -40.10
CA ALA A 16 9.50 5.20 -38.91
C ALA A 16 9.33 6.19 -37.74
N CYS A 17 8.17 6.14 -37.07
CA CYS A 17 8.07 6.62 -35.70
C CYS A 17 9.14 5.87 -34.93
N GLY A 18 10.25 6.54 -34.64
CA GLY A 18 11.25 6.04 -33.70
C GLY A 18 10.50 5.73 -32.42
N GLY A 19 10.46 4.45 -32.05
CA GLY A 19 9.86 4.01 -30.81
C GLY A 19 10.50 4.81 -29.68
N CYS A 20 9.68 5.53 -28.93
CA CYS A 20 10.03 5.82 -27.55
C CYS A 20 10.29 4.45 -26.91
N GLY A 21 11.55 4.15 -26.57
CA GLY A 21 11.85 2.96 -25.78
C GLY A 21 11.02 2.99 -24.50
N GLU A 22 10.75 1.81 -23.94
CA GLU A 22 10.09 1.72 -22.64
C GLU A 22 10.91 2.52 -21.61
N VAL A 23 10.24 3.33 -20.79
CA VAL A 23 10.91 4.17 -19.81
C VAL A 23 11.40 3.29 -18.68
N ASP A 24 12.68 3.43 -18.32
CA ASP A 24 13.26 2.82 -17.12
C ASP A 24 12.64 3.49 -15.88
N GLU A 25 11.57 2.90 -15.35
CA GLU A 25 10.78 3.52 -14.29
C GLU A 25 10.32 2.49 -13.25
N ILE A 26 10.28 2.94 -11.99
CA ILE A 26 9.59 2.25 -10.91
C ILE A 26 8.45 3.14 -10.41
N VAL A 27 7.23 2.62 -10.48
CA VAL A 27 6.05 3.26 -9.91
C VAL A 27 5.83 2.69 -8.52
N VAL A 28 5.94 3.57 -7.52
CA VAL A 28 5.74 3.23 -6.11
C VAL A 28 4.28 3.48 -5.75
N ALA A 29 3.54 2.41 -5.46
CA ALA A 29 2.16 2.46 -4.98
C ALA A 29 2.12 2.35 -3.45
N ILE A 30 1.74 3.44 -2.80
CA ILE A 30 1.69 3.57 -1.34
C ILE A 30 0.25 3.47 -0.85
N SER A 31 -0.03 2.51 0.03
CA SER A 31 -1.34 2.30 0.64
C SER A 31 -1.22 2.09 2.14
N THR A 32 -2.36 2.01 2.83
CA THR A 32 -2.42 1.71 4.27
C THR A 32 -3.72 0.97 4.58
N ASP A 33 -3.72 0.24 5.68
CA ASP A 33 -4.89 -0.36 6.31
C ASP A 33 -5.45 0.50 7.46
N LEU A 34 -4.82 1.66 7.71
CA LEU A 34 -5.23 2.67 8.69
C LEU A 34 -6.18 3.72 8.09
N ALA A 35 -6.81 4.50 8.97
CA ALA A 35 -7.68 5.61 8.58
C ALA A 35 -6.94 6.95 8.53
N VAL A 36 -7.16 7.74 7.48
CA VAL A 36 -6.51 9.05 7.28
C VAL A 36 -7.57 10.16 7.38
N PRO A 37 -7.38 11.28 8.10
CA PRO A 37 -6.18 11.69 8.84
C PRO A 37 -6.04 11.07 10.24
N LYS A 38 -7.06 10.36 10.73
CA LYS A 38 -7.16 9.94 12.15
C LYS A 38 -5.91 9.27 12.69
N ASP A 39 -5.34 8.33 11.93
CA ASP A 39 -4.21 7.50 12.36
C ASP A 39 -2.86 8.10 11.93
N PHE A 40 -2.85 8.86 10.84
CA PHE A 40 -1.74 9.68 10.38
C PHE A 40 -2.23 10.68 9.33
N ASP A 41 -1.59 11.84 9.26
CA ASP A 41 -1.97 12.97 8.41
C ASP A 41 -0.80 13.50 7.55
N VAL A 42 0.36 12.86 7.64
CA VAL A 42 1.55 13.16 6.83
C VAL A 42 2.11 11.90 6.21
N LEU A 43 2.34 11.95 4.89
CA LEU A 43 3.11 10.96 4.14
C LEU A 43 4.46 11.58 3.78
N GLN A 44 5.55 11.03 4.31
CA GLN A 44 6.89 11.44 3.89
C GLN A 44 7.52 10.38 3.00
N VAL A 45 8.08 10.82 1.87
CA VAL A 45 8.79 9.97 0.91
C VAL A 45 10.20 10.50 0.72
N GLN A 46 11.19 9.62 0.90
CA GLN A 46 12.60 9.92 0.69
C GLN A 46 13.21 8.95 -0.31
N VAL A 47 14.02 9.46 -1.24
CA VAL A 47 14.78 8.64 -2.19
C VAL A 47 16.23 9.12 -2.24
N ASP A 48 17.16 8.23 -1.87
CA ASP A 48 18.62 8.43 -1.87
C ASP A 48 19.11 9.73 -1.21
N GLY A 49 18.32 10.33 -0.33
CA GLY A 49 18.56 11.67 0.22
C GLY A 49 18.48 12.82 -0.81
N LYS A 50 18.19 12.53 -2.08
CA LYS A 50 18.03 13.52 -3.16
C LYS A 50 16.59 14.03 -3.23
N PHE A 51 15.65 13.15 -2.98
CA PHE A 51 14.24 13.48 -2.84
C PHE A 51 13.86 13.32 -1.38
N ASN A 52 13.22 14.35 -0.81
CA ASN A 52 12.67 14.31 0.54
C ASN A 52 11.48 15.27 0.60
N TYR A 53 10.28 14.70 0.53
CA TYR A 53 9.04 15.47 0.56
C TYR A 53 8.08 14.89 1.59
N ALA A 54 7.45 15.77 2.38
CA ALA A 54 6.42 15.43 3.34
C ALA A 54 5.09 16.05 2.88
N TYR A 55 4.19 15.21 2.37
CA TYR A 55 2.84 15.58 1.99
C TYR A 55 1.97 15.68 3.24
N ARG A 56 1.56 16.90 3.59
CA ARG A 56 0.83 17.19 4.82
C ARG A 56 -0.68 17.23 4.62
N ARG A 57 -1.40 17.17 5.75
CA ARG A 57 -2.85 17.36 5.86
C ARG A 57 -3.62 16.38 4.98
N LEU A 58 -3.14 15.13 4.91
CA LEU A 58 -3.80 14.09 4.14
C LEU A 58 -5.24 13.92 4.63
N GLY A 59 -6.19 13.76 3.70
CA GLY A 59 -7.61 13.67 4.03
C GLY A 59 -8.30 15.00 4.35
N ALA A 60 -7.57 16.13 4.42
CA ALA A 60 -8.18 17.45 4.47
C ALA A 60 -8.63 17.93 3.07
N SER A 61 -9.55 18.90 3.03
CA SER A 61 -10.03 19.50 1.78
C SER A 61 -8.91 20.21 0.97
N ASP A 62 -7.86 20.65 1.65
CA ASP A 62 -6.67 21.30 1.08
C ASP A 62 -5.40 20.44 1.25
N ALA A 63 -5.57 19.12 1.29
CA ALA A 63 -4.48 18.16 1.36
C ALA A 63 -3.43 18.39 0.26
N GLU A 64 -2.15 18.26 0.62
CA GLU A 64 -1.05 18.41 -0.35
C GLU A 64 -0.94 17.23 -1.31
N ALA A 65 -1.52 16.08 -0.94
CA ALA A 65 -1.69 14.92 -1.78
C ALA A 65 -2.97 14.16 -1.42
N ARG A 66 -3.50 13.41 -2.38
CA ARG A 66 -4.55 12.42 -2.13
C ARG A 66 -3.93 11.09 -1.71
N PHE A 67 -4.67 10.28 -0.97
CA PHE A 67 -4.21 8.97 -0.52
C PHE A 67 -5.26 7.90 -0.87
N PRO A 68 -4.90 6.66 -1.26
CA PRO A 68 -3.54 6.16 -1.51
C PRO A 68 -2.87 6.88 -2.69
N ALA A 69 -1.54 6.76 -2.79
CA ALA A 69 -0.73 7.60 -3.68
C ALA A 69 0.26 6.78 -4.53
N THR A 70 0.43 7.18 -5.79
CA THR A 70 1.47 6.67 -6.69
C THR A 70 2.54 7.72 -6.96
N ILE A 71 3.81 7.30 -6.97
CA ILE A 71 4.93 8.18 -7.31
C ILE A 71 5.87 7.40 -8.26
N GLY A 72 6.14 7.98 -9.43
CA GLY A 72 7.09 7.43 -10.40
C GLY A 72 8.51 7.94 -10.16
N PHE A 73 9.49 7.04 -10.21
CA PHE A 73 10.91 7.38 -10.24
C PHE A 73 11.53 6.74 -11.49
N PHE A 74 12.11 7.56 -12.36
CA PHE A 74 12.69 7.11 -13.62
C PHE A 74 14.20 7.37 -13.67
N SER A 75 14.90 6.57 -14.47
CA SER A 75 16.31 6.77 -14.78
C SER A 75 16.48 7.63 -16.03
N SER A 76 17.40 8.59 -15.99
CA SER A 76 17.87 9.27 -17.21
C SER A 76 19.04 8.55 -17.88
N ASP A 77 19.64 7.58 -17.19
CA ASP A 77 20.98 7.04 -17.49
C ASP A 77 20.93 5.51 -17.75
N ALA A 78 19.85 5.03 -18.38
CA ALA A 78 19.64 3.66 -18.83
C ALA A 78 19.37 2.60 -17.74
N GLY A 79 18.85 3.00 -16.57
CA GLY A 79 18.33 2.10 -15.55
C GLY A 79 19.39 1.24 -14.84
N GLY A 80 18.95 0.44 -13.88
CA GLY A 80 19.75 -0.52 -13.11
C GLY A 80 20.54 0.08 -11.95
N GLU A 81 20.49 1.40 -11.75
CA GLU A 81 20.97 2.05 -10.54
C GLU A 81 20.23 1.54 -9.30
N ALA A 82 20.95 1.40 -8.20
CA ALA A 82 20.34 1.10 -6.92
C ALA A 82 19.72 2.37 -6.33
N ILE A 83 18.52 2.22 -5.78
CA ILE A 83 17.78 3.28 -5.10
C ILE A 83 17.30 2.77 -3.73
N THR A 84 17.29 3.66 -2.75
CA THR A 84 16.70 3.44 -1.43
C THR A 84 15.50 4.36 -1.27
N ILE A 85 14.32 3.76 -1.17
CA ILE A 85 13.04 4.44 -0.98
C ILE A 85 12.62 4.26 0.48
N LYS A 86 12.39 5.36 1.20
CA LYS A 86 11.76 5.35 2.52
C LYS A 86 10.40 6.02 2.44
N VAL A 87 9.37 5.32 2.90
CA VAL A 87 8.01 5.84 3.01
C VAL A 87 7.60 5.80 4.47
N ALA A 88 7.14 6.93 5.00
CA ALA A 88 6.81 7.09 6.40
C ALA A 88 5.45 7.74 6.62
N ALA A 89 4.67 7.16 7.54
CA ALA A 89 3.48 7.81 8.11
C ALA A 89 3.87 8.59 9.36
N ARG A 90 3.41 9.85 9.45
CA ARG A 90 3.58 10.70 10.64
C ARG A 90 2.25 11.33 11.06
N THR A 91 2.20 11.74 12.32
CA THR A 91 1.06 12.44 12.91
C THR A 91 1.39 13.90 13.19
N ASN A 92 0.38 14.75 13.35
CA ASN A 92 0.49 16.17 13.69
C ASN A 92 1.07 17.06 12.55
N GLY A 93 0.74 16.74 11.31
CA GLY A 93 1.11 17.51 10.12
C GLY A 93 0.50 18.91 10.00
N GLU A 94 -0.56 19.20 10.75
CA GLU A 94 -1.21 20.52 10.80
C GLU A 94 -0.33 21.61 11.44
N VAL A 95 0.65 21.22 12.26
CA VAL A 95 1.55 22.17 12.91
C VAL A 95 2.54 22.74 11.88
N GLN A 96 2.41 24.03 11.59
CA GLN A 96 3.26 24.72 10.61
C GLN A 96 4.74 24.59 10.99
N GLY A 97 5.55 24.05 10.07
CA GLY A 97 6.99 23.87 10.26
C GLY A 97 7.40 22.55 10.94
N ASP A 98 6.45 21.73 11.38
CA ASP A 98 6.71 20.43 12.00
C ASP A 98 6.04 19.31 11.18
N THR A 99 6.69 18.17 11.04
CA THR A 99 6.14 16.96 10.41
C THR A 99 5.67 15.95 11.46
N GLY A 100 5.90 16.24 12.74
CA GLY A 100 5.60 15.40 13.88
C GLY A 100 6.38 14.08 13.89
N PRO A 101 6.09 13.18 14.85
CA PRO A 101 6.85 11.95 15.03
C PRO A 101 6.57 10.95 13.91
N VAL A 102 7.60 10.21 13.51
CA VAL A 102 7.41 9.02 12.66
C VAL A 102 6.69 7.94 13.45
N ARG A 103 5.59 7.43 12.89
CA ARG A 103 4.81 6.33 13.44
C ARG A 103 5.18 5.00 12.79
N ILE A 104 5.16 4.96 11.46
CA ILE A 104 5.45 3.78 10.63
C ILE A 104 6.48 4.19 9.59
N VAL A 105 7.46 3.32 9.32
CA VAL A 105 8.35 3.46 8.18
C VAL A 105 8.52 2.13 7.44
N ARG A 106 8.43 2.22 6.12
CA ARG A 106 8.78 1.15 5.19
C ARG A 106 9.99 1.62 4.37
N GLU A 107 11.06 0.84 4.39
CA GLU A 107 12.26 1.07 3.60
C GLU A 107 12.35 -0.03 2.54
N VAL A 108 12.65 0.34 1.30
CA VAL A 108 12.91 -0.58 0.20
C VAL A 108 14.21 -0.18 -0.47
N VAL A 109 15.11 -1.13 -0.63
CA VAL A 109 16.32 -1.01 -1.43
C VAL A 109 16.12 -1.86 -2.68
N THR A 110 16.15 -1.25 -3.84
CA THR A 110 15.95 -1.98 -5.11
C THR A 110 16.70 -1.30 -6.25
N ARG A 111 16.49 -1.74 -7.48
CA ARG A 111 17.04 -1.10 -8.67
C ARG A 111 15.92 -0.57 -9.55
N ILE A 112 16.16 0.55 -10.23
CA ILE A 112 15.27 0.96 -11.32
C ILE A 112 15.39 -0.09 -12.42
N PRO A 113 14.29 -0.70 -12.88
CA PRO A 113 14.35 -1.73 -13.92
C PRO A 113 14.88 -1.13 -15.24
N LYS A 114 15.38 -2.01 -16.11
CA LYS A 114 15.77 -1.63 -17.47
C LYS A 114 14.69 -2.06 -18.46
N ASP A 115 14.43 -1.21 -19.44
CA ASP A 115 13.55 -1.44 -20.57
C ASP A 115 12.14 -1.88 -20.16
N ARG A 116 11.63 -1.40 -19.01
CA ARG A 116 10.24 -1.60 -18.54
C ARG A 116 9.87 -0.64 -17.40
N VAL A 117 8.57 -0.53 -17.13
CA VAL A 117 8.03 0.13 -15.95
C VAL A 117 7.63 -0.93 -14.91
N ALA A 118 8.23 -0.92 -13.73
CA ALA A 118 7.90 -1.86 -12.65
C ALA A 118 6.94 -1.24 -11.64
N LEU A 119 6.07 -2.06 -11.05
CA LEU A 119 5.24 -1.67 -9.91
C LEU A 119 5.87 -2.16 -8.60
N LEU A 120 6.12 -1.23 -7.68
CA LEU A 120 6.54 -1.52 -6.30
C LEU A 120 5.43 -1.10 -5.34
N THR A 121 4.86 -2.07 -4.60
CA THR A 121 3.88 -1.79 -3.55
C THR A 121 4.58 -1.53 -2.22
N VAL A 122 4.25 -0.43 -1.57
CA VAL A 122 4.85 0.00 -0.30
C VAL A 122 3.74 0.32 0.70
N PRO A 123 3.09 -0.71 1.27
CA PRO A 123 2.03 -0.52 2.23
C PRO A 123 2.59 -0.06 3.59
N LEU A 124 1.84 0.82 4.26
CA LEU A 124 2.07 1.26 5.63
C LEU A 124 1.06 0.54 6.53
N ASP A 125 1.45 -0.60 7.07
CA ASP A 125 0.54 -1.51 7.79
C ASP A 125 0.47 -1.17 9.29
N PHE A 126 -0.71 -1.28 9.89
CA PHE A 126 -0.94 -1.17 11.34
C PHE A 126 -0.03 -2.09 12.16
N LEU A 127 0.24 -3.30 11.67
CA LEU A 127 1.12 -4.25 12.35
C LEU A 127 2.57 -3.72 12.47
N CYS A 128 2.93 -2.73 11.66
CA CYS A 128 4.20 -2.01 11.69
C CYS A 128 4.15 -0.71 12.50
N ASP A 129 3.12 -0.47 13.29
CA ASP A 129 3.07 0.62 14.26
C ASP A 129 4.28 0.59 15.21
N GLY A 130 4.99 1.73 15.30
CA GLY A 130 6.24 1.85 16.06
C GLY A 130 7.50 1.35 15.32
N SER A 131 7.37 0.98 14.05
CA SER A 131 8.53 0.66 13.20
C SER A 131 9.40 1.87 12.87
N GLY A 132 8.84 3.08 12.99
CA GLY A 132 9.55 4.32 12.69
C GLY A 132 9.86 5.16 13.93
N ARG A 133 10.94 5.93 13.83
CA ARG A 133 11.29 7.00 14.78
C ARG A 133 11.99 8.14 14.05
N GLY A 134 12.01 9.31 14.67
CA GLY A 134 12.65 10.51 14.13
C GLY A 134 11.76 11.74 14.23
N ALA A 135 12.37 12.92 14.08
CA ALA A 135 11.70 14.22 14.12
C ALA A 135 12.15 15.07 12.92
N GLY A 136 11.33 16.03 12.53
CA GLY A 136 11.61 16.87 11.37
C GLY A 136 11.79 16.04 10.09
N ILE A 137 12.94 16.17 9.43
CA ILE A 137 13.21 15.43 8.18
C ILE A 137 13.74 14.02 8.41
N ASP A 138 14.16 13.67 9.63
CA ASP A 138 14.83 12.41 9.91
C ASP A 138 13.82 11.25 9.99
N VAL A 139 14.10 10.18 9.27
CA VAL A 139 13.30 8.94 9.23
C VAL A 139 14.22 7.75 9.45
N GLU A 140 14.04 7.11 10.59
CA GLU A 140 14.82 5.93 11.01
C GLU A 140 13.91 4.75 11.30
N SER A 141 14.33 3.57 10.84
CA SER A 141 13.69 2.28 11.14
C SER A 141 14.13 1.78 12.51
N THR A 142 13.21 1.16 13.25
CA THR A 142 13.52 0.45 14.50
C THR A 142 13.94 -1.00 14.27
N CYS A 143 13.83 -1.51 13.03
CA CYS A 143 14.25 -2.86 12.66
C CYS A 143 15.78 -3.05 12.56
N GLY A 144 16.56 -1.96 12.65
CA GLY A 144 17.99 -1.97 12.44
C GLY A 144 18.40 -1.75 10.98
N ASP A 145 19.69 -1.64 10.75
CA ASP A 145 20.25 -1.29 9.43
C ASP A 145 19.97 -2.38 8.38
N GLY A 146 19.52 -1.96 7.19
CA GLY A 146 19.16 -2.86 6.09
C GLY A 146 17.90 -3.69 6.31
N MET A 147 17.13 -3.37 7.36
CA MET A 147 15.91 -4.08 7.74
C MET A 147 14.74 -3.12 7.89
N THR A 148 13.54 -3.66 7.70
CA THR A 148 12.31 -2.88 7.59
C THR A 148 11.12 -3.73 8.00
N CYS A 149 10.05 -3.08 8.44
CA CYS A 149 8.86 -3.79 8.89
C CYS A 149 7.95 -4.17 7.72
N VAL A 150 7.53 -5.43 7.67
CA VAL A 150 6.45 -5.95 6.81
C VAL A 150 5.52 -6.79 7.67
N ALA A 151 4.24 -6.43 7.73
CA ALA A 151 3.23 -7.09 8.59
C ALA A 151 3.72 -7.39 10.02
N GLY A 152 4.49 -6.46 10.59
CA GLY A 152 4.98 -6.52 11.96
C GLY A 152 6.25 -7.34 12.20
N ALA A 153 6.86 -7.89 11.13
CA ALA A 153 8.16 -8.56 11.19
C ALA A 153 9.25 -7.70 10.55
N CYS A 154 10.44 -7.69 11.16
CA CYS A 154 11.61 -7.07 10.56
C CYS A 154 12.22 -8.01 9.52
N VAL A 155 12.17 -7.62 8.25
CA VAL A 155 12.70 -8.36 7.10
C VAL A 155 13.75 -7.51 6.36
N PRO A 156 14.58 -8.10 5.48
CA PRO A 156 15.50 -7.32 4.65
C PRO A 156 14.76 -6.25 3.83
N SER A 157 15.35 -5.06 3.71
CA SER A 157 14.79 -4.00 2.86
C SER A 157 15.07 -4.21 1.37
N GLU A 158 15.97 -5.12 1.01
CA GLU A 158 16.31 -5.41 -0.37
C GLU A 158 15.19 -6.19 -1.10
N ILE A 159 14.76 -5.67 -2.23
CA ILE A 159 13.83 -6.32 -3.15
C ILE A 159 14.47 -6.41 -4.53
N ASP A 160 14.50 -7.61 -5.10
CA ASP A 160 14.99 -7.83 -6.45
C ASP A 160 14.02 -7.21 -7.48
N SER A 161 14.47 -6.16 -8.17
CA SER A 161 13.68 -5.46 -9.19
C SER A 161 13.17 -6.36 -10.33
N SER A 162 13.81 -7.52 -10.56
CA SER A 162 13.40 -8.47 -11.59
C SER A 162 12.20 -9.32 -11.20
N THR A 163 11.86 -9.39 -9.91
CA THR A 163 10.67 -10.08 -9.40
C THR A 163 9.45 -9.17 -9.29
N LEU A 164 9.64 -7.85 -9.42
CA LEU A 164 8.55 -6.89 -9.41
C LEU A 164 7.65 -7.08 -10.65
N PRO A 165 6.33 -6.99 -10.53
CA PRO A 165 5.44 -7.04 -11.70
C PRO A 165 5.64 -5.83 -12.62
N ASP A 166 5.22 -5.95 -13.88
CA ASP A 166 5.07 -4.79 -14.76
C ASP A 166 3.98 -3.86 -14.22
N TYR A 167 4.20 -2.56 -14.34
CA TYR A 167 3.20 -1.58 -13.97
C TYR A 167 2.05 -1.59 -14.97
N SER A 168 0.85 -1.75 -14.44
CA SER A 168 -0.41 -1.50 -15.13
C SER A 168 -1.28 -0.67 -14.22
N SER A 169 -1.89 0.38 -14.76
CA SER A 169 -2.78 1.25 -13.97
C SER A 169 -3.94 0.48 -13.36
N ARG A 170 -4.37 -0.63 -14.00
CA ARG A 170 -5.42 -1.54 -13.48
C ARG A 170 -5.06 -2.21 -12.16
N ASP A 171 -3.77 -2.43 -11.93
CA ASP A 171 -3.28 -3.16 -10.76
C ASP A 171 -3.07 -2.22 -9.56
N VAL A 172 -3.31 -0.92 -9.76
CA VAL A 172 -3.19 0.09 -8.73
C VAL A 172 -4.56 0.66 -8.36
N TYR A 173 -4.98 0.37 -7.13
CA TYR A 173 -6.17 0.93 -6.49
C TYR A 173 -7.47 0.69 -7.24
N GLY A 174 -7.73 -0.56 -7.64
CA GLY A 174 -8.93 -0.91 -8.39
C GLY A 174 -8.97 -0.29 -9.79
N GLY A 175 -7.81 -0.01 -10.38
CA GLY A 175 -7.68 0.43 -11.76
C GLY A 175 -8.04 1.87 -12.07
N GLY A 176 -8.19 2.71 -11.04
CA GLY A 176 -8.60 4.11 -11.18
C GLY A 176 -10.11 4.31 -11.31
N ASP A 177 -10.91 3.23 -11.26
CA ASP A 177 -12.37 3.27 -11.34
C ASP A 177 -13.04 3.64 -10.00
N GLY A 178 -12.25 3.83 -8.94
CA GLY A 178 -12.79 4.21 -7.63
C GLY A 178 -13.14 3.06 -6.71
N GLU A 179 -12.88 1.82 -7.13
CA GLU A 179 -13.14 0.65 -6.31
C GLU A 179 -12.23 0.64 -5.08
N CYS A 180 -12.83 0.39 -3.92
CA CYS A 180 -12.17 0.28 -2.64
C CYS A 180 -12.86 -0.80 -1.79
N PHE A 181 -12.13 -1.31 -0.81
CA PHE A 181 -12.63 -2.27 0.15
C PHE A 181 -13.29 -1.53 1.32
N ASP A 182 -14.62 -1.58 1.39
CA ASP A 182 -15.38 -0.95 2.47
C ASP A 182 -15.32 -1.82 3.73
N VAL A 183 -14.44 -1.47 4.66
CA VAL A 183 -14.19 -2.28 5.86
C VAL A 183 -15.44 -2.41 6.73
N THR A 184 -16.22 -1.34 6.92
CA THR A 184 -17.37 -1.39 7.82
C THR A 184 -18.52 -2.17 7.22
N VAL A 185 -18.75 -2.04 5.91
CA VAL A 185 -19.77 -2.84 5.20
C VAL A 185 -19.36 -4.32 5.13
N CYS A 186 -18.13 -4.60 4.72
CA CYS A 186 -17.66 -5.98 4.52
C CYS A 186 -17.50 -6.78 5.82
N PHE A 187 -17.36 -6.11 6.97
CA PHE A 187 -17.29 -6.75 8.29
C PHE A 187 -18.51 -6.48 9.17
N ALA A 188 -19.61 -5.97 8.62
CA ALA A 188 -20.84 -5.70 9.39
C ALA A 188 -21.33 -6.96 10.13
N GLU A 189 -21.37 -8.10 9.44
CA GLU A 189 -21.80 -9.41 9.96
C GLU A 189 -20.61 -10.31 10.30
N ALA A 190 -19.44 -9.73 10.58
CA ALA A 190 -18.24 -10.51 10.87
C ALA A 190 -18.35 -11.23 12.22
N THR A 191 -17.78 -12.44 12.26
CA THR A 191 -17.75 -13.27 13.47
C THR A 191 -16.35 -13.32 14.05
N PRO A 192 -16.18 -13.28 15.38
CA PRO A 192 -14.90 -13.53 16.02
C PRO A 192 -14.37 -14.93 15.68
N ALA A 193 -13.10 -15.02 15.33
CA ALA A 193 -12.39 -16.27 15.11
C ALA A 193 -11.54 -16.62 16.33
N GLU A 194 -11.57 -17.90 16.72
CA GLU A 194 -10.67 -18.41 17.75
C GLU A 194 -9.25 -18.54 17.19
N VAL A 195 -8.31 -17.81 17.80
CA VAL A 195 -6.91 -17.78 17.38
C VAL A 195 -6.12 -18.86 18.13
N ASP A 196 -5.57 -19.81 17.40
CA ASP A 196 -4.51 -20.67 17.91
C ASP A 196 -3.22 -19.85 18.02
N THR A 197 -2.93 -19.36 19.22
CA THR A 197 -1.74 -18.55 19.51
C THR A 197 -0.43 -19.31 19.36
N ALA A 198 -0.44 -20.66 19.34
CA ALA A 198 0.79 -21.44 19.15
C ALA A 198 1.23 -21.46 17.68
N GLY A 199 0.29 -21.63 16.75
CA GLY A 199 0.54 -21.55 15.30
C GLY A 199 0.32 -20.16 14.69
N CYS A 200 -0.27 -19.24 15.46
CA CYS A 200 -0.87 -18.00 14.95
C CYS A 200 -1.81 -18.23 13.76
N THR A 201 -2.72 -19.19 13.92
CA THR A 201 -3.70 -19.57 12.89
C THR A 201 -5.12 -19.41 13.39
N ILE A 202 -6.07 -19.29 12.47
CA ILE A 202 -7.50 -19.45 12.73
C ILE A 202 -8.04 -20.56 11.84
N ALA A 203 -9.14 -21.19 12.28
CA ALA A 203 -9.82 -22.18 11.46
C ALA A 203 -10.39 -21.53 10.19
N GLY A 204 -10.15 -22.14 9.03
CA GLY A 204 -11.05 -21.94 7.90
C GLY A 204 -12.30 -22.80 8.10
N ASP A 205 -13.43 -22.31 7.63
CA ASP A 205 -14.71 -22.98 7.82
C ASP A 205 -15.15 -23.80 6.60
N GLY A 206 -14.28 -23.92 5.58
CA GLY A 206 -14.51 -24.67 4.35
C GLY A 206 -15.63 -24.11 3.46
N ALA A 207 -16.22 -22.97 3.83
CA ALA A 207 -17.42 -22.40 3.19
C ALA A 207 -17.11 -21.44 2.03
N GLY A 208 -15.84 -21.31 1.63
CA GLY A 208 -15.39 -20.42 0.56
C GLY A 208 -14.37 -19.39 1.03
N PRO A 209 -13.96 -18.46 0.17
CA PRO A 209 -12.97 -17.44 0.50
C PRO A 209 -13.48 -16.50 1.61
N ARG A 210 -12.56 -16.03 2.44
CA ARG A 210 -12.84 -15.23 3.64
C ARG A 210 -12.06 -13.92 3.60
N ASN A 211 -12.63 -12.89 4.19
CA ASN A 211 -11.94 -11.67 4.59
C ASN A 211 -11.58 -11.77 6.08
N VAL A 212 -10.42 -11.23 6.45
CA VAL A 212 -9.90 -11.22 7.83
C VAL A 212 -9.62 -9.79 8.26
N ALA A 213 -10.09 -9.41 9.45
CA ALA A 213 -9.79 -8.12 10.06
C ALA A 213 -9.30 -8.30 11.50
N LEU A 214 -8.52 -7.32 11.95
CA LEU A 214 -8.10 -7.16 13.32
C LEU A 214 -8.96 -6.09 13.97
N GLU A 215 -9.67 -6.43 15.03
CA GLU A 215 -10.31 -5.45 15.89
C GLU A 215 -9.24 -4.89 16.83
N THR A 216 -8.92 -3.61 16.69
CA THR A 216 -7.90 -2.97 17.51
C THR A 216 -8.48 -2.63 18.89
N ALA A 217 -7.69 -2.78 19.94
CA ALA A 217 -8.09 -2.38 21.29
C ALA A 217 -8.01 -0.86 21.50
N GLY A 218 -7.31 -0.16 20.59
CA GLY A 218 -7.23 1.29 20.54
C GLY A 218 -8.29 1.88 19.63
N ARG A 219 -8.01 3.06 19.07
CA ARG A 219 -8.87 3.71 18.07
C ARG A 219 -8.26 3.64 16.67
N ASP A 220 -7.28 2.78 16.42
CA ASP A 220 -6.58 2.66 15.14
C ASP A 220 -7.36 1.81 14.13
N GLY A 221 -7.25 2.15 12.84
CA GLY A 221 -7.98 1.50 11.76
C GLY A 221 -9.29 2.21 11.43
N ILE A 222 -10.13 1.55 10.64
CA ILE A 222 -11.41 2.09 10.15
C ILE A 222 -12.51 1.66 11.08
N CYS A 223 -13.23 2.63 11.64
CA CYS A 223 -14.19 2.36 12.70
C CYS A 223 -15.64 2.42 12.22
N ASP A 224 -16.49 1.55 12.78
CA ASP A 224 -17.94 1.63 12.61
C ASP A 224 -18.57 2.67 13.58
N GLY A 225 -19.72 3.23 13.24
CA GLY A 225 -20.40 4.20 14.13
C GLY A 225 -19.70 5.56 14.30
N ASP A 226 -20.27 6.37 15.19
CA ASP A 226 -19.83 7.76 15.45
C ASP A 226 -18.66 7.81 16.45
N GLU A 227 -17.88 8.91 16.46
CA GLU A 227 -16.69 9.03 17.33
C GLU A 227 -16.98 8.97 18.84
N ASP A 228 -18.22 9.29 19.21
CA ASP A 228 -18.75 9.31 20.57
C ASP A 228 -19.37 7.96 21.00
N ASP A 229 -19.43 6.97 20.11
CA ASP A 229 -19.94 5.64 20.42
C ASP A 229 -18.89 4.83 21.20
N GLU A 230 -19.27 4.37 22.40
CA GLU A 230 -18.41 3.57 23.28
C GLU A 230 -18.26 2.13 22.79
N ASP A 231 -19.22 1.63 22.00
CA ASP A 231 -19.23 0.28 21.44
C ASP A 231 -18.62 0.23 20.01
N ARG A 232 -18.07 1.36 19.56
CA ARG A 232 -17.40 1.47 18.26
C ARG A 232 -16.20 0.53 18.14
N ARG A 233 -16.23 -0.30 17.11
CA ARG A 233 -15.13 -1.18 16.72
C ARG A 233 -14.27 -0.50 15.68
N CYS A 234 -12.96 -0.53 15.86
CA CYS A 234 -12.00 -0.06 14.88
C CYS A 234 -11.27 -1.26 14.26
N LEU A 235 -11.40 -1.40 12.94
CA LEU A 235 -10.98 -2.58 12.20
C LEU A 235 -9.83 -2.28 11.25
N VAL A 236 -8.88 -3.19 11.21
CA VAL A 236 -7.78 -3.22 10.25
C VAL A 236 -7.96 -4.47 9.39
N ALA A 237 -8.39 -4.28 8.14
CA ALA A 237 -8.62 -5.40 7.22
C ALA A 237 -7.30 -5.86 6.58
N LEU A 238 -6.97 -7.14 6.72
CA LEU A 238 -5.76 -7.76 6.19
C LEU A 238 -5.93 -8.13 4.72
N ASN A 239 -4.86 -8.02 3.95
CA ASN A 239 -4.83 -8.48 2.57
C ASN A 239 -4.83 -10.02 2.53
N ALA A 240 -5.64 -10.61 1.67
CA ALA A 240 -5.60 -12.03 1.36
C ALA A 240 -4.35 -12.37 0.54
N ASP A 241 -3.85 -13.58 0.76
CA ASP A 241 -2.79 -14.25 -0.01
C ASP A 241 -1.58 -13.36 -0.31
N SER A 242 -1.12 -12.62 0.71
CA SER A 242 0.01 -11.70 0.60
C SER A 242 0.98 -11.82 1.77
N ASP A 243 2.26 -11.51 1.53
CA ASP A 243 3.30 -11.50 2.56
C ASP A 243 3.03 -10.47 3.66
N ASN A 244 2.23 -9.45 3.36
CA ASN A 244 1.81 -8.41 4.30
C ASN A 244 0.40 -8.63 4.87
N GLY A 245 -0.16 -9.84 4.73
CA GLY A 245 -1.52 -10.15 5.14
C GLY A 245 -1.66 -11.60 5.60
N PHE A 246 -2.84 -12.20 5.39
CA PHE A 246 -3.06 -13.60 5.78
C PHE A 246 -2.88 -14.54 4.58
N GLN A 247 -2.60 -15.81 4.86
CA GLN A 247 -2.43 -16.85 3.85
C GLN A 247 -3.38 -18.02 4.15
N VAL A 248 -3.98 -18.60 3.12
CA VAL A 248 -4.77 -19.84 3.28
C VAL A 248 -3.86 -21.05 3.05
N GLU A 249 -3.71 -21.86 4.09
CA GLU A 249 -2.93 -23.10 4.07
C GLU A 249 -3.63 -24.20 3.26
N ALA A 250 -2.87 -25.21 2.83
CA ALA A 250 -3.40 -26.32 2.04
C ALA A 250 -4.46 -27.16 2.78
N ASP A 251 -4.46 -27.14 4.11
CA ASP A 251 -5.47 -27.79 4.96
C ASP A 251 -6.71 -26.90 5.23
N GLY A 252 -6.75 -25.70 4.65
CA GLY A 252 -7.82 -24.73 4.78
C GLY A 252 -7.69 -23.83 6.00
N ARG A 253 -6.68 -23.99 6.86
CA ARG A 253 -6.43 -23.03 7.95
C ARG A 253 -5.97 -21.69 7.38
N ILE A 254 -6.24 -20.62 8.11
CA ILE A 254 -5.75 -19.29 7.76
C ILE A 254 -4.57 -18.97 8.67
N GLN A 255 -3.40 -18.80 8.06
CA GLN A 255 -2.20 -18.32 8.70
C GLN A 255 -2.24 -16.80 8.80
N LEU A 256 -2.16 -16.29 10.03
CA LEU A 256 -2.08 -14.85 10.30
C LEU A 256 -0.62 -14.39 10.28
N PRO A 257 -0.35 -13.10 10.04
CA PRO A 257 0.96 -12.52 10.32
C PRO A 257 1.40 -12.82 11.76
N PRO A 258 2.64 -13.26 12.00
CA PRO A 258 3.11 -13.64 13.34
C PRO A 258 2.92 -12.54 14.40
N LYS A 259 3.01 -11.26 13.99
CA LYS A 259 2.85 -10.12 14.88
C LYS A 259 1.44 -10.00 15.46
N VAL A 260 0.42 -10.55 14.80
CA VAL A 260 -0.97 -10.53 15.29
C VAL A 260 -1.05 -11.18 16.67
N CYS A 261 -0.51 -12.38 16.84
CA CYS A 261 -0.57 -13.10 18.12
C CYS A 261 0.26 -12.44 19.22
N GLU A 262 1.40 -11.83 18.86
CA GLU A 262 2.16 -10.99 19.79
C GLU A 262 1.31 -9.80 20.26
N GLN A 263 0.65 -9.10 19.33
CA GLN A 263 -0.18 -7.94 19.66
C GLN A 263 -1.45 -8.30 20.43
N ILE A 264 -2.04 -9.48 20.21
CA ILE A 264 -3.11 -10.03 21.07
C ILE A 264 -2.59 -10.21 22.50
N SER A 265 -1.41 -10.82 22.66
CA SER A 265 -0.81 -11.02 23.99
C SER A 265 -0.50 -9.69 24.71
N GLN A 266 -0.19 -8.65 23.94
CA GLN A 266 0.04 -7.28 24.41
C GLN A 266 -1.24 -6.47 24.59
N LYS A 267 -2.42 -7.04 24.28
CA LYS A 267 -3.73 -6.38 24.32
C LYS A 267 -3.83 -5.16 23.39
N LYS A 268 -3.09 -5.15 22.28
CA LYS A 268 -3.24 -4.16 21.20
C LYS A 268 -4.33 -4.55 20.20
N ILE A 269 -4.53 -5.85 20.01
CA ILE A 269 -5.63 -6.43 19.21
C ILE A 269 -6.61 -7.05 20.19
N ALA A 270 -7.88 -6.66 20.09
CA ALA A 270 -8.97 -7.15 20.91
C ALA A 270 -9.51 -8.49 20.37
N ALA A 271 -9.66 -8.61 19.05
CA ALA A 271 -10.15 -9.82 18.40
C ALA A 271 -9.66 -9.95 16.95
N VAL A 272 -9.72 -11.16 16.40
CA VAL A 272 -9.63 -11.43 14.96
C VAL A 272 -11.03 -11.73 14.47
N LEU A 273 -11.47 -11.03 13.43
CA LEU A 273 -12.79 -11.16 12.85
C LEU A 273 -12.70 -11.77 11.45
N THR A 274 -13.66 -12.62 11.09
CA THR A 274 -13.79 -13.17 9.74
C THR A 274 -15.15 -12.85 9.16
N ALA A 275 -15.18 -12.57 7.86
CA ALA A 275 -16.39 -12.36 7.07
C ALA A 275 -16.34 -13.19 5.78
N PRO A 276 -17.48 -13.71 5.28
CA PRO A 276 -17.53 -14.34 3.97
C PRO A 276 -17.14 -13.36 2.86
N ALA A 277 -16.40 -13.81 1.86
CA ALA A 277 -16.12 -13.01 0.66
C ALA A 277 -17.20 -13.19 -0.44
N THR A 278 -18.47 -13.28 -0.04
CA THR A 278 -19.61 -13.46 -0.96
C THR A 278 -20.12 -12.13 -1.50
N ASP A 279 -20.35 -11.19 -0.60
CA ASP A 279 -20.90 -9.86 -0.90
C ASP A 279 -19.79 -8.81 -1.07
N CYS A 280 -18.61 -9.11 -0.54
CA CYS A 280 -17.39 -8.37 -0.76
C CYS A 280 -16.32 -9.27 -1.36
N VAL A 281 -15.59 -8.77 -2.36
CA VAL A 281 -14.37 -9.43 -2.85
C VAL A 281 -13.35 -9.56 -1.72
N GLN A 282 -12.39 -10.47 -1.86
CA GLN A 282 -11.28 -10.52 -0.92
C GLN A 282 -10.44 -9.24 -1.00
N LYS A 283 -10.08 -8.68 0.15
CA LYS A 283 -9.17 -7.55 0.19
C LYS A 283 -7.80 -7.98 -0.35
N THR A 284 -7.22 -7.20 -1.25
CA THR A 284 -5.86 -7.41 -1.76
C THR A 284 -5.05 -6.12 -1.64
N ALA A 285 -3.74 -6.19 -1.89
CA ALA A 285 -2.89 -5.00 -1.91
C ALA A 285 -3.30 -3.98 -3.00
N GLY A 286 -3.89 -4.46 -4.11
CA GLY A 286 -4.41 -3.63 -5.19
C GLY A 286 -5.78 -3.00 -4.90
N LEU A 287 -6.46 -3.42 -3.82
CA LEU A 287 -7.77 -2.91 -3.40
C LEU A 287 -7.64 -2.16 -2.05
N PRO A 288 -7.44 -0.83 -2.08
CA PRO A 288 -7.25 -0.01 -0.88
C PRO A 288 -8.55 0.06 -0.09
N THR A 289 -8.46 0.42 1.18
CA THR A 289 -9.64 0.61 2.02
C THR A 289 -10.41 1.87 1.66
N CYS A 290 -11.74 1.83 1.82
CA CYS A 290 -12.59 2.99 1.61
C CYS A 290 -12.42 4.05 2.70
N GLY A 291 -12.47 5.32 2.32
CA GLY A 291 -12.45 6.44 3.24
C GLY A 291 -12.62 7.80 2.55
N PRO A 292 -12.98 8.87 3.29
CA PRO A 292 -13.12 10.22 2.74
C PRO A 292 -11.84 10.79 2.13
N TRP A 293 -10.68 10.21 2.44
CA TRP A 293 -9.38 10.59 1.89
C TRP A 293 -9.10 10.00 0.50
N LEU A 294 -9.92 9.05 0.03
CA LEU A 294 -9.66 8.29 -1.18
C LEU A 294 -9.46 9.18 -2.40
N ALA A 295 -8.32 9.00 -3.06
CA ALA A 295 -8.02 9.62 -4.34
C ALA A 295 -9.00 9.21 -5.45
N SER A 296 -9.61 8.02 -5.30
CA SER A 296 -10.39 7.33 -6.31
C SER A 296 -11.92 7.39 -6.09
N GLY A 297 -12.41 7.88 -4.94
CA GLY A 297 -13.83 7.95 -4.62
C GLY A 297 -14.44 9.34 -4.81
N SER A 298 -15.39 9.48 -5.73
CA SER A 298 -16.18 10.69 -5.95
C SER A 298 -17.30 10.80 -4.90
N LYS A 299 -17.13 11.69 -3.92
CA LYS A 299 -18.24 12.54 -3.50
C LYS A 299 -18.03 13.88 -4.19
N GLU A 300 -18.92 14.24 -5.11
CA GLU A 300 -19.03 15.62 -5.57
C GLU A 300 -19.15 16.56 -4.34
N PRO A 301 -18.57 17.77 -4.41
CA PRO A 301 -18.57 18.73 -3.32
C PRO A 301 -19.98 19.16 -2.87
#